data_AF-A0A7M3ML86-F1
#
_entry.id   AF-A0A7M3ML86-F1
#
_cell.length_a   1.000
_cell.length_b   1.000
_cell.length_c   1.000
_cell.angle_alpha   90.00
_cell.angle_beta   90.00
_cell.angle_gamma   90.00
#
_symmetry.space_group_name_H-M   'P 1'
#
loop_
_entity.id
_entity.type
_entity.pdbx_description
1 polymer ?
#
loop_
_entity_poly.entity_id
_entity_poly.type
_entity_poly.pdbx_seq_one_letter_code
_entity_poly.pdbx_strand_id
1 'polypeptide(L)'
;MKTLIRLLAGVTSRFPWPVLAATFALTVVFAGLASTLESASGQEGFSPDSEEIRASERISERFGDSSTSSVLQVIIAEEGGDVLTREALEVLAALEEGIVASDAGEVISDRPDEPGIISYLAPVVQAMAAQGLTVEDLPDDATVKQLYTDALASAGPELGFASQLVPEGSGDTPEIGMVLVFVDTTTDIDDQIDREVAVADAVREVDETTPLEVSPFSFALLFGDQDDFLGEVAELFTLAFAIIVVILLFVFWVSPIGTTTRLASARRMLADTSVVMLTIVLVVLWMNGVGALLQRVGVLGPLTEVAQIVPILLVGLGVDYGIHL
;
A
#
# COMPACT_ATOMS: atom_id res chain seq x y z
N MET A 1 42.82 18.58 12.05
CA MET A 1 42.18 17.37 12.64
C MET A 1 42.64 17.07 14.06
N LYS A 2 43.94 16.79 14.34
CA LYS A 2 44.42 16.46 15.70
C LYS A 2 44.09 17.52 16.77
N THR A 3 44.16 18.80 16.43
CA THR A 3 43.82 19.91 17.35
C THR A 3 42.34 19.96 17.69
N LEU A 4 41.46 19.74 16.68
CA LEU A 4 40.02 19.68 16.87
C LEU A 4 39.61 18.50 17.75
N ILE A 5 40.17 17.31 17.48
CA ILE A 5 39.91 16.10 18.29
C ILE A 5 40.34 16.31 19.73
N ARG A 6 41.52 16.89 19.97
CA ARG A 6 42.00 17.20 21.33
C ARG A 6 41.11 18.23 22.05
N LEU A 7 40.59 19.21 21.31
CA LEU A 7 39.66 20.19 21.87
C LEU A 7 38.34 19.51 22.27
N LEU A 8 37.74 18.74 21.38
CA LEU A 8 36.50 18.01 21.65
C LEU A 8 36.68 17.03 22.82
N ALA A 9 37.75 16.24 22.82
CA ALA A 9 38.08 15.35 23.93
C ALA A 9 38.32 16.09 25.26
N GLY A 10 38.94 17.27 25.20
CA GLY A 10 39.14 18.14 26.37
C GLY A 10 37.81 18.66 26.94
N VAL A 11 36.86 19.03 26.07
CA VAL A 11 35.53 19.49 26.49
C VAL A 11 34.71 18.34 27.06
N THR A 12 34.66 17.19 26.38
CA THR A 12 33.86 16.03 26.83
C THR A 12 34.39 15.43 28.12
N SER A 13 35.72 15.38 28.32
CA SER A 13 36.31 14.90 29.58
C SER A 13 36.13 15.88 30.74
N ARG A 14 36.15 17.19 30.49
CA ARG A 14 36.03 18.21 31.54
C ARG A 14 34.57 18.47 31.94
N PHE A 15 33.64 18.36 31.00
CA PHE A 15 32.21 18.65 31.21
C PHE A 15 31.31 17.53 30.66
N PRO A 16 31.43 16.28 31.14
CA PRO A 16 30.69 15.15 30.59
C PRO A 16 29.17 15.28 30.76
N TRP A 17 28.71 15.70 31.94
CA TRP A 17 27.27 15.82 32.24
C TRP A 17 26.56 16.90 31.42
N PRO A 18 27.09 18.14 31.30
CA PRO A 18 26.49 19.14 30.41
C PRO A 18 26.45 18.71 28.95
N VAL A 19 27.48 18.00 28.47
CA VAL A 19 27.51 17.48 27.09
C VAL A 19 26.39 16.46 26.90
N LEU A 20 26.25 15.47 27.79
CA LEU A 20 25.17 14.48 27.72
C LEU A 20 23.79 15.15 27.76
N ALA A 21 23.59 16.09 28.70
CA ALA A 21 22.32 16.81 28.82
C ALA A 21 21.97 17.57 27.54
N ALA A 22 22.94 18.25 26.93
CA ALA A 22 22.76 18.94 25.67
C ALA A 22 22.44 17.98 24.51
N THR A 23 23.16 16.85 24.43
CA THR A 23 22.90 15.81 23.42
C THR A 23 21.48 15.27 23.55
N PHE A 24 21.03 14.88 24.75
CA PHE A 24 19.67 14.38 24.94
C PHE A 24 18.61 15.43 24.67
N ALA A 25 18.84 16.69 25.07
CA ALA A 25 17.92 17.78 24.75
C ALA A 25 17.79 17.98 23.23
N LEU A 26 18.90 17.96 22.50
CA LEU A 26 18.90 18.02 21.03
C LEU A 26 18.21 16.81 20.41
N THR A 27 18.41 15.61 20.95
CA THR A 27 17.68 14.41 20.50
C THR A 27 16.18 14.58 20.62
N VAL A 28 15.67 15.08 21.75
CA VAL A 28 14.23 15.30 21.93
C VAL A 28 13.71 16.30 20.90
N VAL A 29 14.47 17.37 20.64
CA VAL A 29 14.11 18.35 19.60
C VAL A 29 14.07 17.71 18.21
N PHE A 30 15.10 16.95 17.83
CA PHE A 30 15.15 16.29 16.52
C PHE A 30 14.09 15.20 16.37
N ALA A 31 13.79 14.45 17.43
CA ALA A 31 12.72 13.47 17.44
C ALA A 31 11.35 14.13 17.21
N GLY A 32 11.09 15.28 17.84
CA GLY A 32 9.87 16.05 17.60
C GLY A 32 9.79 16.65 16.19
N LEU A 33 10.94 16.97 15.56
CA LEU A 33 10.99 17.42 14.18
C LEU A 33 10.86 16.27 13.18
N ALA A 34 11.30 15.06 13.54
CA ALA A 34 11.22 13.90 12.67
C ALA A 34 9.77 13.55 12.28
N SER A 35 8.79 13.85 13.14
CA SER A 35 7.37 13.62 12.82
C SER A 35 6.78 14.60 11.81
N THR A 36 7.51 15.66 11.43
CA THR A 36 7.08 16.62 10.40
C THR A 36 7.77 16.35 9.07
N LEU A 37 8.42 15.20 8.93
CA LEU A 37 9.17 14.86 7.76
C LEU A 37 8.23 14.30 6.69
N GLU A 38 8.28 14.89 5.50
CA GLU A 38 7.43 14.49 4.37
C GLU A 38 8.10 13.35 3.59
N SER A 39 7.31 12.37 3.17
CA SER A 39 7.74 11.25 2.32
C SER A 39 6.95 11.30 1.01
N ALA A 40 7.61 11.02 -0.11
CA ALA A 40 6.96 10.78 -1.39
C ALA A 40 6.87 9.28 -1.62
N SER A 41 5.63 8.76 -1.58
CA SER A 41 5.30 7.39 -1.99
C SER A 41 4.86 7.38 -3.46
N GLY A 42 5.13 6.27 -4.17
CA GLY A 42 4.73 6.12 -5.57
C GLY A 42 5.67 6.81 -6.57
N GLN A 43 5.18 7.09 -7.78
CA GLN A 43 6.02 7.45 -8.94
C GLN A 43 6.77 8.77 -8.78
N GLU A 44 6.23 9.72 -8.01
CA GLU A 44 6.87 10.98 -7.67
C GLU A 44 8.16 10.79 -6.86
N GLY A 45 8.24 9.72 -6.06
CA GLY A 45 9.44 9.35 -5.31
C GLY A 45 10.59 8.85 -6.21
N PHE A 46 10.29 8.36 -7.42
CA PHE A 46 11.28 7.85 -8.35
C PHE A 46 11.78 8.90 -9.34
N SER A 47 10.89 9.79 -9.82
CA SER A 47 11.26 10.89 -10.72
C SER A 47 10.26 12.05 -10.65
N PRO A 48 10.42 12.98 -9.70
CA PRO A 48 9.46 14.06 -9.49
C PRO A 48 9.43 15.08 -10.64
N ASP A 49 10.49 15.18 -11.45
CA ASP A 49 10.63 16.17 -12.52
C ASP A 49 10.30 15.64 -13.93
N SER A 50 9.66 14.47 -14.06
CA SER A 50 9.36 13.90 -15.38
C SER A 50 8.20 14.63 -16.07
N GLU A 51 8.17 14.54 -17.41
CA GLU A 51 7.07 15.15 -18.19
C GLU A 51 5.73 14.46 -17.90
N GLU A 52 5.77 13.18 -17.55
CA GLU A 52 4.62 12.34 -17.19
C GLU A 52 3.99 12.76 -15.86
N ILE A 53 4.79 13.05 -14.82
CA ILE A 53 4.26 13.54 -13.53
C ILE A 53 3.56 14.88 -13.71
N ARG A 54 4.19 15.82 -14.42
CA ARG A 54 3.55 17.13 -14.71
C ARG A 54 2.30 17.01 -15.58
N ALA A 55 2.25 16.01 -16.46
CA ALA A 55 1.04 15.72 -17.23
C ALA A 55 -0.06 15.17 -16.32
N SER A 56 0.27 14.25 -15.41
CA SER A 56 -0.65 13.70 -14.41
C SER A 56 -1.21 14.79 -13.50
N GLU A 57 -0.34 15.62 -12.90
CA GLU A 57 -0.75 16.77 -12.06
C GLU A 57 -1.69 17.72 -12.81
N ARG A 58 -1.38 18.02 -14.08
CA ARG A 58 -2.22 18.89 -14.91
C ARG A 58 -3.57 18.24 -15.26
N ILE A 59 -3.61 16.92 -15.41
CA ILE A 59 -4.87 16.18 -15.61
C ILE A 59 -5.70 16.28 -14.32
N SER A 60 -5.11 15.97 -13.16
CA SER A 60 -5.78 16.09 -11.85
C SER A 60 -6.28 17.52 -11.58
N GLU A 61 -5.48 18.56 -11.84
CA GLU A 61 -5.89 19.96 -11.65
C GLU A 61 -7.06 20.35 -12.57
N ARG A 62 -7.08 19.82 -13.80
CA ARG A 62 -8.04 20.25 -14.82
C ARG A 62 -9.36 19.49 -14.77
N PHE A 63 -9.32 18.21 -14.41
CA PHE A 63 -10.50 17.35 -14.36
C PHE A 63 -11.01 17.18 -12.91
N GLY A 64 -10.15 17.38 -11.91
CA GLY A 64 -10.50 17.41 -10.49
C GLY A 64 -10.67 16.01 -9.88
N ASP A 65 -10.18 15.84 -8.65
CA ASP A 65 -10.27 14.59 -7.87
C ASP A 65 -11.74 14.21 -7.53
N SER A 66 -12.67 15.17 -7.58
CA SER A 66 -14.10 14.91 -7.34
C SER A 66 -14.82 14.21 -8.50
N SER A 67 -14.13 14.00 -9.63
CA SER A 67 -14.62 13.24 -10.77
C SER A 67 -13.86 11.93 -10.97
N THR A 68 -12.90 11.64 -10.08
CA THR A 68 -12.13 10.41 -10.14
C THR A 68 -12.84 9.35 -9.31
N SER A 69 -13.13 8.23 -9.96
CA SER A 69 -13.52 6.99 -9.30
C SER A 69 -12.34 6.04 -9.42
N SER A 70 -12.05 5.31 -8.35
CA SER A 70 -11.17 4.15 -8.43
C SER A 70 -11.94 3.01 -9.08
N VAL A 71 -11.25 2.18 -9.85
CA VAL A 71 -11.87 1.06 -10.55
C VAL A 71 -11.41 -0.24 -9.91
N LEU A 72 -12.34 -0.89 -9.22
CA LEU A 72 -12.18 -2.27 -8.78
C LEU A 72 -12.69 -3.20 -9.88
N GLN A 73 -11.91 -4.22 -10.20
CA GLN A 73 -12.26 -5.22 -11.20
C GLN A 73 -12.78 -6.45 -10.48
N VAL A 74 -13.93 -6.99 -10.90
CA VAL A 74 -14.42 -8.29 -10.47
C VAL A 74 -14.35 -9.23 -11.67
N ILE A 75 -13.70 -10.36 -11.47
CA ILE A 75 -13.54 -11.39 -12.48
C ILE A 75 -14.55 -12.49 -12.19
N ILE A 76 -15.39 -12.79 -13.17
CA ILE A 76 -16.31 -13.93 -13.15
C ILE A 76 -15.74 -14.99 -14.08
N ALA A 77 -15.54 -16.20 -13.58
CA ALA A 77 -14.96 -17.30 -14.33
C ALA A 77 -15.74 -18.62 -14.15
N GLU A 78 -15.70 -19.45 -15.19
CA GLU A 78 -16.17 -20.84 -15.14
C GLU A 78 -15.09 -21.78 -15.69
N GLU A 79 -14.57 -22.70 -14.86
CA GLU A 79 -13.49 -23.60 -15.26
C GLU A 79 -13.96 -24.57 -16.38
N GLY A 80 -13.42 -24.36 -17.60
CA GLY A 80 -13.79 -25.14 -18.79
C GLY A 80 -15.20 -24.84 -19.33
N GLY A 81 -15.78 -23.71 -18.94
CA GLY A 81 -17.16 -23.32 -19.19
C GLY A 81 -17.33 -22.06 -20.02
N ASP A 82 -18.44 -21.37 -19.80
CA ASP A 82 -18.91 -20.24 -20.58
C ASP A 82 -19.64 -19.23 -19.69
N VAL A 83 -19.18 -17.98 -19.70
CA VAL A 83 -19.74 -16.92 -18.87
C VAL A 83 -20.83 -16.11 -19.58
N LEU A 84 -21.16 -16.41 -20.85
CA LEU A 84 -22.31 -15.84 -21.57
C LEU A 84 -23.57 -16.70 -21.37
N THR A 85 -23.92 -16.94 -20.11
CA THR A 85 -24.99 -17.86 -19.70
C THR A 85 -26.06 -17.14 -18.90
N ARG A 86 -27.20 -17.81 -18.67
CA ARG A 86 -28.22 -17.30 -17.74
C ARG A 86 -27.69 -17.27 -16.32
N GLU A 87 -26.97 -18.30 -15.92
CA GLU A 87 -26.36 -18.40 -14.59
C GLU A 87 -25.50 -17.16 -14.29
N ALA A 88 -24.69 -16.73 -15.26
CA ALA A 88 -23.91 -15.51 -15.12
C ALA A 88 -24.74 -14.23 -14.94
N LEU A 89 -25.92 -14.12 -15.57
CA LEU A 89 -26.83 -13.00 -15.33
C LEU A 89 -27.39 -13.02 -13.90
N GLU A 90 -27.66 -14.20 -13.35
CA GLU A 90 -28.12 -14.36 -11.96
C GLU A 90 -27.00 -13.98 -10.98
N VAL A 91 -25.75 -14.41 -11.24
CA VAL A 91 -24.57 -14.01 -10.47
C VAL A 91 -24.36 -12.50 -10.53
N LEU A 92 -24.53 -11.87 -11.68
CA LEU A 92 -24.41 -10.41 -11.81
C LEU A 92 -25.49 -9.65 -11.02
N ALA A 93 -26.73 -10.15 -11.02
CA ALA A 93 -27.79 -9.55 -10.22
C ALA A 93 -27.51 -9.71 -8.71
N ALA A 94 -27.02 -10.88 -8.29
CA ALA A 94 -26.61 -11.13 -6.91
C ALA A 94 -25.41 -10.26 -6.50
N LEU A 95 -24.46 -10.04 -7.41
CA LEU A 95 -23.31 -9.16 -7.22
C LEU A 95 -23.73 -7.70 -7.01
N GLU A 96 -24.59 -7.19 -7.88
CA GLU A 96 -25.13 -5.83 -7.78
C GLU A 96 -25.92 -5.63 -6.49
N GLU A 97 -26.82 -6.57 -6.16
CA GLU A 97 -27.59 -6.54 -4.91
C GLU A 97 -26.69 -6.63 -3.67
N GLY A 98 -25.72 -7.55 -3.67
CA GLY A 98 -24.79 -7.76 -2.56
C GLY A 98 -23.94 -6.53 -2.27
N ILE A 99 -23.38 -5.90 -3.30
CA ILE A 99 -22.59 -4.67 -3.15
C ILE A 99 -23.47 -3.52 -2.64
N VAL A 100 -24.64 -3.28 -3.26
CA VAL A 100 -25.52 -2.16 -2.90
C VAL A 100 -26.14 -2.32 -1.50
N ALA A 101 -26.42 -3.55 -1.07
CA ALA A 101 -26.98 -3.83 0.25
C ALA A 101 -25.93 -3.79 1.38
N SER A 102 -24.65 -3.90 1.05
CA SER A 102 -23.54 -3.84 2.00
C SER A 102 -23.17 -2.41 2.41
N ASP A 103 -22.28 -2.28 3.39
CA ASP A 103 -21.68 -0.99 3.77
C ASP A 103 -20.89 -0.35 2.60
N ALA A 104 -20.52 -1.14 1.58
CA ALA A 104 -19.87 -0.65 0.38
C ALA A 104 -20.80 0.13 -0.57
N GLY A 105 -22.12 -0.02 -0.44
CA GLY A 105 -23.09 0.66 -1.30
C GLY A 105 -23.01 2.19 -1.23
N GLU A 106 -22.61 2.75 -0.08
CA GLU A 106 -22.47 4.19 0.11
C GLU A 106 -21.25 4.79 -0.61
N VAL A 107 -20.29 3.95 -0.99
CA VAL A 107 -19.01 4.39 -1.59
C VAL A 107 -18.93 4.08 -3.07
N ILE A 108 -19.99 3.50 -3.65
CA ILE A 108 -20.10 3.30 -5.10
C ILE A 108 -20.41 4.63 -5.78
N SER A 109 -19.66 4.92 -6.84
CA SER A 109 -19.85 6.10 -7.69
C SER A 109 -21.04 5.95 -8.63
N ASP A 110 -22.25 5.80 -8.08
CA ASP A 110 -23.47 5.66 -8.89
C ASP A 110 -24.10 7.03 -9.21
N ARG A 111 -24.13 7.40 -10.49
CA ARG A 111 -24.69 8.68 -10.96
C ARG A 111 -25.73 8.44 -12.06
N PRO A 112 -26.72 9.34 -12.24
CA PRO A 112 -27.79 9.15 -13.21
C PRO A 112 -27.34 8.88 -14.65
N ASP A 113 -26.16 9.36 -15.03
CA ASP A 113 -25.56 9.22 -16.36
C ASP A 113 -24.33 8.28 -16.39
N GLU A 114 -23.95 7.71 -15.23
CA GLU A 114 -22.74 6.89 -15.05
C GLU A 114 -23.03 5.81 -14.00
N PRO A 115 -23.41 4.59 -14.41
CA PRO A 115 -23.72 3.52 -13.47
C PRO A 115 -22.46 3.09 -12.71
N GLY A 116 -22.59 2.93 -11.39
CA GLY A 116 -21.47 2.56 -10.53
C GLY A 116 -20.93 1.15 -10.75
N ILE A 117 -21.70 0.28 -11.41
CA ILE A 117 -21.32 -1.10 -11.73
C ILE A 117 -21.58 -1.35 -13.22
N ILE A 118 -20.55 -1.79 -13.94
CA ILE A 118 -20.62 -2.10 -15.38
C ILE A 118 -20.13 -3.52 -15.62
N SER A 119 -21.00 -4.39 -16.12
CA SER A 119 -20.66 -5.78 -16.44
C SER A 119 -20.45 -6.03 -17.93
N TYR A 120 -19.71 -7.08 -18.26
CA TYR A 120 -19.60 -7.57 -19.62
C TYR A 120 -20.96 -7.99 -20.23
N LEU A 121 -21.98 -8.33 -19.42
CA LEU A 121 -23.34 -8.63 -19.88
C LEU A 121 -24.27 -7.42 -19.90
N ALA A 122 -23.77 -6.19 -19.64
CA ALA A 122 -24.58 -4.98 -19.71
C ALA A 122 -25.41 -4.83 -21.00
N PRO A 123 -24.92 -5.19 -22.21
CA PRO A 123 -25.73 -5.15 -23.43
C PRO A 123 -26.95 -6.08 -23.37
N VAL A 124 -26.83 -7.25 -22.73
CA VAL A 124 -27.93 -8.21 -22.56
C VAL A 124 -28.97 -7.65 -21.61
N VAL A 125 -28.53 -7.14 -20.46
CA VAL A 125 -29.41 -6.53 -19.45
C VAL A 125 -30.21 -5.38 -20.07
N GLN A 126 -29.56 -4.50 -20.84
CA GLN A 126 -30.25 -3.42 -21.54
C GLN A 126 -31.22 -3.91 -22.61
N ALA A 127 -30.84 -4.92 -23.40
CA ALA A 127 -31.71 -5.51 -24.42
C ALA A 127 -32.95 -6.19 -23.80
N MET A 128 -32.79 -6.83 -22.64
CA MET A 128 -33.89 -7.40 -21.87
C MET A 128 -34.81 -6.32 -21.33
N ALA A 129 -34.25 -5.28 -20.71
CA ALA A 129 -35.02 -4.15 -20.18
C ALA A 129 -35.85 -3.44 -21.27
N ALA A 130 -35.28 -3.27 -22.48
CA ALA A 130 -35.98 -2.69 -23.62
C ALA A 130 -37.16 -3.55 -24.10
N GLN A 131 -37.09 -4.86 -23.89
CA GLN A 131 -38.13 -5.83 -24.23
C GLN A 131 -39.07 -6.14 -23.05
N GLY A 132 -38.81 -5.59 -21.86
CA GLY A 132 -39.54 -5.87 -20.64
C GLY A 132 -39.40 -7.31 -20.15
N LEU A 133 -38.26 -7.95 -20.42
CA LEU A 133 -37.92 -9.31 -20.00
C LEU A 133 -37.11 -9.30 -18.70
N THR A 134 -37.26 -10.35 -17.89
CA THR A 134 -36.38 -10.64 -16.75
C THR A 134 -35.52 -11.88 -17.01
N VAL A 135 -34.56 -12.17 -16.12
CA VAL A 135 -33.64 -13.31 -16.29
C VAL A 135 -34.42 -14.64 -16.31
N GLU A 136 -35.51 -14.73 -15.56
CA GLU A 136 -36.39 -15.90 -15.50
C GLU A 136 -37.18 -16.15 -16.80
N ASP A 137 -37.37 -15.10 -17.62
CA ASP A 137 -38.07 -15.21 -18.91
C ASP A 137 -37.18 -15.81 -20.02
N LEU A 138 -35.86 -15.86 -19.80
CA LEU A 138 -34.92 -16.43 -20.77
C LEU A 138 -35.05 -17.96 -20.76
N PRO A 139 -35.14 -18.62 -21.93
CA PRO A 139 -35.36 -20.07 -22.00
C PRO A 139 -34.08 -20.90 -21.98
N ASP A 140 -32.95 -20.36 -22.48
CA ASP A 140 -31.64 -21.03 -22.51
C ASP A 140 -30.47 -20.03 -22.65
N ASP A 141 -29.23 -20.53 -22.53
CA ASP A 141 -28.00 -19.74 -22.73
C ASP A 141 -27.82 -19.31 -24.19
N ALA A 142 -28.38 -20.06 -25.15
CA ALA A 142 -28.34 -19.69 -26.56
C ALA A 142 -29.06 -18.35 -26.80
N THR A 143 -30.15 -18.11 -26.06
CA THR A 143 -30.88 -16.83 -26.08
C THR A 143 -30.03 -15.69 -25.51
N VAL A 144 -29.29 -15.93 -24.41
CA VAL A 144 -28.36 -14.95 -23.82
C VAL A 144 -27.31 -14.53 -24.83
N LYS A 145 -26.67 -15.49 -25.49
CA LYS A 145 -25.65 -15.24 -26.53
C LYS A 145 -26.20 -14.49 -27.73
N GLN A 146 -27.41 -14.84 -28.15
CA GLN A 146 -28.07 -14.15 -29.25
C GLN A 146 -28.35 -12.70 -28.88
N LEU A 147 -28.92 -12.44 -27.69
CA LEU A 147 -29.13 -11.09 -27.20
C LEU A 147 -27.83 -10.30 -27.09
N TYR A 148 -26.76 -10.94 -26.61
CA TYR A 148 -25.44 -10.32 -26.50
C TYR A 148 -24.91 -9.90 -27.88
N THR A 149 -24.96 -10.82 -28.85
CA THR A 149 -24.50 -10.58 -30.22
C THR A 149 -25.35 -9.51 -30.92
N ASP A 150 -26.67 -9.58 -30.79
CA ASP A 150 -27.60 -8.63 -31.40
C ASP A 150 -27.44 -7.22 -30.79
N ALA A 151 -27.23 -7.15 -29.47
CA ALA A 151 -26.98 -5.90 -28.76
C ALA A 151 -25.64 -5.30 -29.17
N LEU A 152 -24.57 -6.10 -29.31
CA LEU A 152 -23.26 -5.66 -29.80
C LEU A 152 -23.30 -5.22 -31.27
N ALA A 153 -24.05 -5.91 -32.12
CA ALA A 153 -24.21 -5.53 -33.53
C ALA A 153 -25.00 -4.22 -33.68
N SER A 154 -25.91 -3.96 -32.75
CA SER A 154 -26.74 -2.75 -32.69
C SER A 154 -26.12 -1.64 -31.83
N ALA A 155 -24.99 -1.93 -31.16
CA ALA A 155 -24.36 -1.06 -30.18
C ALA A 155 -23.80 0.22 -30.84
N GLY A 156 -24.14 1.36 -30.24
CA GLY A 156 -23.35 2.57 -30.40
C GLY A 156 -21.99 2.46 -29.68
N PRO A 157 -21.14 3.51 -29.75
CA PRO A 157 -19.84 3.53 -29.08
C PRO A 157 -19.90 3.21 -27.58
N GLU A 158 -21.01 3.52 -26.92
CA GLU A 158 -21.24 3.33 -25.47
C GLU A 158 -21.37 1.85 -25.07
N LEU A 159 -21.94 1.01 -25.95
CA LEU A 159 -22.16 -0.42 -25.68
C LEU A 159 -21.02 -1.31 -26.21
N GLY A 160 -20.20 -0.79 -27.12
CA GLY A 160 -19.01 -1.48 -27.64
C GLY A 160 -17.91 -1.71 -26.60
N PHE A 161 -17.99 -1.05 -25.44
CA PHE A 161 -17.07 -1.27 -24.32
C PHE A 161 -17.23 -2.67 -23.71
N ALA A 162 -18.45 -3.23 -23.69
CA ALA A 162 -18.72 -4.53 -23.09
C ALA A 162 -17.91 -5.67 -23.75
N SER A 163 -17.64 -5.59 -25.06
CA SER A 163 -16.78 -6.58 -25.72
C SER A 163 -15.32 -6.56 -25.27
N GLN A 164 -14.87 -5.48 -24.61
CA GLN A 164 -13.52 -5.37 -24.05
C GLN A 164 -13.45 -5.95 -22.63
N LEU A 165 -14.59 -6.20 -22.01
CA LEU A 165 -14.70 -6.85 -20.69
C LEU A 165 -14.72 -8.38 -20.79
N VAL A 166 -14.54 -8.91 -22.00
CA VAL A 166 -14.36 -10.34 -22.28
C VAL A 166 -13.02 -10.51 -23.02
N PRO A 167 -12.22 -11.56 -22.73
CA PRO A 167 -10.93 -11.76 -23.39
C PRO A 167 -11.03 -11.79 -24.91
N GLU A 168 -10.12 -11.12 -25.61
CA GLU A 168 -10.06 -11.19 -27.07
C GLU A 168 -9.78 -12.61 -27.57
N GLY A 169 -10.48 -13.03 -28.63
CA GLY A 169 -10.28 -14.34 -29.26
C GLY A 169 -10.95 -15.53 -28.54
N SER A 170 -11.74 -15.26 -27.50
CA SER A 170 -12.56 -16.24 -26.76
C SER A 170 -13.71 -16.85 -27.57
N GLY A 171 -14.13 -16.20 -28.67
CA GLY A 171 -15.22 -16.71 -29.52
C GLY A 171 -16.60 -16.61 -28.86
N ASP A 172 -17.47 -17.59 -29.11
CA ASP A 172 -18.85 -17.60 -28.64
C ASP A 172 -19.04 -18.24 -27.24
N THR A 173 -17.95 -18.63 -26.59
CA THR A 173 -17.91 -19.31 -25.28
C THR A 173 -16.72 -18.79 -24.45
N PRO A 174 -16.73 -17.53 -24.01
CA PRO A 174 -15.68 -17.04 -23.15
C PRO A 174 -15.74 -17.68 -21.76
N GLU A 175 -14.59 -18.11 -21.25
CA GLU A 175 -14.48 -18.70 -19.90
C GLU A 175 -14.44 -17.64 -18.78
N ILE A 176 -14.21 -16.37 -19.14
CA ILE A 176 -13.99 -15.27 -18.21
C ILE A 176 -14.73 -14.02 -18.68
N GLY A 177 -15.36 -13.32 -17.74
CA GLY A 177 -15.97 -12.01 -17.93
C GLY A 177 -15.56 -11.05 -16.81
N MET A 178 -15.46 -9.76 -17.13
CA MET A 178 -15.07 -8.71 -16.20
C MET A 178 -16.25 -7.80 -15.87
N VAL A 179 -16.35 -7.43 -14.60
CA VAL A 179 -17.23 -6.40 -14.09
C VAL A 179 -16.35 -5.30 -13.51
N LEU A 180 -16.70 -4.05 -13.80
CA LEU A 180 -16.06 -2.88 -13.24
C LEU A 180 -16.96 -2.28 -12.18
N VAL A 181 -16.40 -2.06 -11.00
CA VAL A 181 -17.05 -1.39 -9.89
C VAL A 181 -16.32 -0.07 -9.65
N PHE A 182 -17.03 1.03 -9.81
CA PHE A 182 -16.50 2.37 -9.64
C PHE A 182 -16.71 2.81 -8.19
N VAL A 183 -15.62 3.09 -7.50
CA VAL A 183 -15.60 3.47 -6.08
C VAL A 183 -15.19 4.93 -5.96
N ASP A 184 -15.90 5.71 -5.15
CA ASP A 184 -15.62 7.11 -4.92
C ASP A 184 -14.23 7.28 -4.31
N THR A 185 -13.40 8.12 -4.94
CA THR A 185 -12.04 8.39 -4.43
C THR A 185 -12.06 9.28 -3.19
N THR A 186 -11.04 9.10 -2.35
CA THR A 186 -10.72 9.98 -1.24
C THR A 186 -9.24 10.36 -1.26
N THR A 187 -8.91 11.49 -0.63
CA THR A 187 -7.53 11.98 -0.53
C THR A 187 -6.71 11.23 0.51
N ASP A 188 -7.36 10.52 1.42
CA ASP A 188 -6.70 9.67 2.42
C ASP A 188 -6.54 8.26 1.86
N ILE A 189 -5.30 7.78 1.80
CA ILE A 189 -4.96 6.48 1.20
C ILE A 189 -5.54 5.33 2.02
N ASP A 190 -5.54 5.44 3.35
CA ASP A 190 -6.03 4.38 4.23
C ASP A 190 -7.56 4.28 4.10
N ASP A 191 -8.26 5.42 4.09
CA ASP A 191 -9.70 5.43 3.83
C ASP A 191 -10.02 4.87 2.43
N GLN A 192 -9.18 5.11 1.41
CA GLN A 192 -9.38 4.56 0.07
C GLN A 192 -9.23 3.03 0.05
N ILE A 193 -8.24 2.51 0.76
CA ILE A 193 -8.01 1.06 0.91
C ILE A 193 -9.22 0.42 1.59
N ASP A 194 -9.69 0.99 2.70
CA ASP A 194 -10.84 0.47 3.44
C ASP A 194 -12.11 0.41 2.59
N ARG A 195 -12.35 1.42 1.74
CA ARG A 195 -13.48 1.43 0.79
C ARG A 195 -13.41 0.28 -0.21
N GLU A 196 -12.25 0.05 -0.82
CA GLU A 196 -12.09 -1.01 -1.81
C GLU A 196 -12.08 -2.40 -1.17
N VAL A 197 -11.58 -2.54 0.06
CA VAL A 197 -11.70 -3.76 0.86
C VAL A 197 -13.16 -4.07 1.15
N ALA A 198 -13.97 -3.08 1.56
CA ALA A 198 -15.40 -3.28 1.81
C ALA A 198 -16.14 -3.79 0.56
N VAL A 199 -15.85 -3.23 -0.62
CA VAL A 199 -16.40 -3.73 -1.89
C VAL A 199 -15.93 -5.16 -2.14
N ALA A 200 -14.64 -5.46 -1.97
CA ALA A 200 -14.10 -6.80 -2.20
C ALA A 200 -14.69 -7.85 -1.25
N ASP A 201 -14.96 -7.51 0.01
CA ASP A 201 -15.59 -8.40 0.96
C ASP A 201 -17.04 -8.71 0.57
N ALA A 202 -17.79 -7.72 0.10
CA ALA A 202 -19.13 -7.94 -0.45
C ALA A 202 -19.10 -8.86 -1.69
N VAL A 203 -18.09 -8.72 -2.55
CA VAL A 203 -17.88 -9.60 -3.72
C VAL A 203 -17.57 -11.03 -3.27
N ARG A 204 -16.72 -11.22 -2.25
CA ARG A 204 -16.37 -12.55 -1.72
C ARG A 204 -17.56 -13.24 -1.06
N GLU A 205 -18.45 -12.50 -0.39
CA GLU A 205 -19.68 -13.07 0.15
C GLU A 205 -20.58 -13.63 -0.96
N VAL A 206 -20.64 -12.95 -2.11
CA VAL A 206 -21.38 -13.44 -3.28
C VAL A 206 -20.73 -14.69 -3.85
N ASP A 207 -19.40 -14.72 -4.01
CA ASP A 207 -18.64 -15.88 -4.48
C ASP A 207 -18.97 -17.16 -3.70
N GLU A 208 -19.07 -17.07 -2.37
CA GLU A 208 -19.40 -18.22 -1.50
C GLU A 208 -20.80 -18.82 -1.77
N THR A 209 -21.70 -18.05 -2.41
CA THR A 209 -23.09 -18.44 -2.65
C THR A 209 -23.40 -18.81 -4.10
N THR A 210 -22.48 -18.52 -5.02
CA THR A 210 -22.68 -18.72 -6.46
C THR A 210 -21.88 -19.92 -6.99
N PRO A 211 -22.32 -20.54 -8.08
CA PRO A 211 -21.57 -21.65 -8.69
C PRO A 211 -20.41 -21.21 -9.58
N LEU A 212 -20.38 -19.93 -9.98
CA LEU A 212 -19.26 -19.34 -10.72
C LEU A 212 -18.20 -18.81 -9.75
N GLU A 213 -16.95 -18.81 -10.18
CA GLU A 213 -15.87 -18.17 -9.44
C GLU A 213 -15.97 -16.66 -9.64
N VAL A 214 -16.06 -15.91 -8.54
CA VAL A 214 -16.18 -14.46 -8.51
C VAL A 214 -15.05 -13.87 -7.66
N SER A 215 -14.07 -13.27 -8.32
CA SER A 215 -12.85 -12.78 -7.68
C SER A 215 -12.69 -11.26 -7.80
N PRO A 216 -12.65 -10.51 -6.68
CA PRO A 216 -12.33 -9.08 -6.72
C PRO A 216 -10.83 -8.84 -6.87
N PHE A 217 -10.47 -7.80 -7.61
CA PHE A 217 -9.12 -7.35 -7.83
C PHE A 217 -9.03 -5.82 -7.91
N SER A 218 -8.15 -5.24 -7.11
CA SER A 218 -7.67 -3.88 -7.28
C SER A 218 -6.26 -3.77 -6.72
N PHE A 219 -5.55 -2.69 -7.05
CA PHE A 219 -4.24 -2.43 -6.48
C PHE A 219 -4.31 -2.15 -4.97
N ALA A 220 -5.39 -1.52 -4.49
CA ALA A 220 -5.57 -1.22 -3.07
C ALA A 220 -5.68 -2.50 -2.22
N LEU A 221 -6.25 -3.58 -2.76
CA LEU A 221 -6.32 -4.87 -2.06
C LEU A 221 -4.94 -5.47 -1.74
N LEU A 222 -3.87 -5.07 -2.44
CA LEU A 222 -2.50 -5.45 -2.08
C LEU A 222 -2.04 -4.82 -0.76
N PHE A 223 -2.71 -3.76 -0.32
CA PHE A 223 -2.45 -3.02 0.90
C PHE A 223 -3.58 -3.16 1.94
N GLY A 224 -4.68 -3.84 1.60
CA GLY A 224 -5.81 -4.08 2.52
C GLY A 224 -5.42 -4.92 3.74
N ASP A 225 -4.48 -5.85 3.57
CA ASP A 225 -3.90 -6.65 4.66
C ASP A 225 -2.76 -5.90 5.38
N GLN A 226 -2.89 -4.58 5.56
CA GLN A 226 -1.86 -3.72 6.13
C GLN A 226 -1.45 -4.14 7.55
N ASP A 227 -2.36 -4.74 8.34
CA ASP A 227 -2.05 -5.28 9.67
C ASP A 227 -1.01 -6.42 9.60
N ASP A 228 -1.09 -7.29 8.59
CA ASP A 228 -0.12 -8.36 8.36
C ASP A 228 1.20 -7.80 7.83
N PHE A 229 1.18 -6.81 6.93
CA PHE A 229 2.41 -6.17 6.43
C PHE A 229 3.17 -5.40 7.53
N LEU A 230 2.48 -4.55 8.31
CA LEU A 230 3.11 -3.82 9.40
C LEU A 230 3.59 -4.77 10.51
N GLY A 231 2.85 -5.85 10.76
CA GLY A 231 3.26 -6.95 11.64
C GLY A 231 4.55 -7.62 11.18
N GLU A 232 4.62 -8.00 9.91
CA GLU A 232 5.79 -8.65 9.29
C GLU A 232 7.00 -7.69 9.27
N VAL A 233 6.81 -6.42 8.91
CA VAL A 233 7.85 -5.39 8.98
C VAL A 233 8.37 -5.21 10.40
N ALA A 234 7.47 -5.12 11.39
CA ALA A 234 7.85 -5.02 12.79
C ALA A 234 8.62 -6.25 13.27
N GLU A 235 8.23 -7.46 12.83
CA GLU A 235 8.94 -8.70 13.11
C GLU A 235 10.35 -8.68 12.52
N LEU A 236 10.50 -8.31 11.24
CA LEU A 236 11.79 -8.23 10.55
C LEU A 236 12.73 -7.22 11.22
N PHE A 237 12.23 -6.03 11.59
CA PHE A 237 13.01 -5.04 12.32
C PHE A 237 13.40 -5.52 13.73
N THR A 238 12.48 -6.20 14.43
CA THR A 238 12.74 -6.77 15.76
C THR A 238 13.80 -7.86 15.69
N LEU A 239 13.73 -8.74 14.69
CA LEU A 239 14.71 -9.78 14.45
C LEU A 239 16.08 -9.20 14.11
N ALA A 240 16.14 -8.22 13.21
CA ALA A 240 17.39 -7.52 12.86
C ALA A 240 18.03 -6.85 14.09
N PHE A 241 17.23 -6.17 14.91
CA PHE A 241 17.68 -5.56 16.16
C PHE A 241 18.21 -6.61 17.14
N ALA A 242 17.51 -7.74 17.31
CA ALA A 242 17.94 -8.84 18.16
C ALA A 242 19.28 -9.43 17.69
N ILE A 243 19.46 -9.61 16.37
CA ILE A 243 20.72 -10.09 15.78
C ILE A 243 21.86 -9.11 16.09
N ILE A 244 21.65 -7.80 15.91
CA ILE A 244 22.66 -6.77 16.23
C ILE A 244 23.04 -6.85 17.72
N VAL A 245 22.06 -6.94 18.62
CA VAL A 245 22.31 -7.08 20.06
C VAL A 245 23.14 -8.34 20.33
N VAL A 246 22.79 -9.49 19.76
CA VAL A 246 23.55 -10.74 19.93
C VAL A 246 24.99 -10.59 19.45
N ILE A 247 25.20 -9.99 18.27
CA ILE A 247 26.53 -9.73 17.72
C ILE A 247 27.32 -8.80 18.65
N LEU A 248 26.73 -7.70 19.12
CA LEU A 248 27.40 -6.76 20.02
C LEU A 248 27.72 -7.38 21.38
N LEU A 249 26.83 -8.20 21.94
CA LEU A 249 27.10 -8.94 23.18
C LEU A 249 28.25 -9.92 22.97
N PHE A 250 28.35 -10.57 21.82
CA PHE A 250 29.46 -11.44 21.47
C PHE A 250 30.78 -10.67 21.27
N VAL A 251 30.75 -9.53 20.57
CA VAL A 251 31.93 -8.70 20.30
C VAL A 251 32.47 -8.06 21.59
N PHE A 252 31.57 -7.53 22.43
CA PHE A 252 31.93 -6.98 23.74
C PHE A 252 32.02 -8.04 24.84
N TRP A 253 32.00 -9.33 24.48
CA TRP A 253 32.21 -10.42 25.41
C TRP A 253 33.66 -10.40 25.92
N VAL A 254 33.85 -9.73 27.06
CA VAL A 254 35.13 -9.77 27.77
C VAL A 254 35.17 -11.05 28.61
N SER A 255 36.05 -11.98 28.24
CA SER A 255 36.35 -13.12 29.10
C SER A 255 36.97 -12.62 30.42
N PRO A 256 36.54 -13.11 31.59
CA PRO A 256 37.09 -12.67 32.87
C PRO A 256 38.56 -13.09 32.96
N ILE A 257 39.48 -12.14 32.77
CA ILE A 257 40.92 -12.35 32.91
C ILE A 257 41.36 -11.70 34.22
N GLY A 258 41.82 -12.51 35.19
CA GLY A 258 42.34 -12.03 36.47
C GLY A 258 41.26 -11.87 37.57
N THR A 259 41.24 -10.72 38.24
CA THR A 259 40.45 -10.48 39.48
C THR A 259 39.00 -10.06 39.25
N THR A 260 38.54 -9.96 38.00
CA THR A 260 37.18 -9.53 37.66
C THR A 260 36.18 -10.67 37.85
N THR A 261 35.12 -10.43 38.61
CA THR A 261 34.02 -11.39 38.77
C THR A 261 33.20 -11.50 37.49
N ARG A 262 32.59 -12.68 37.24
CA ARG A 262 31.72 -12.90 36.06
C ARG A 262 30.61 -11.85 35.94
N LEU A 263 30.06 -11.41 37.08
CA LEU A 263 29.02 -10.38 37.14
C LEU A 263 29.53 -9.01 36.68
N ALA A 264 30.75 -8.63 37.05
CA ALA A 264 31.35 -7.37 36.63
C ALA A 264 31.61 -7.34 35.11
N SER A 265 32.03 -8.47 34.54
CA SER A 265 32.21 -8.62 33.09
C SER A 265 30.88 -8.52 32.33
N ALA A 266 29.85 -9.21 32.82
CA ALA A 266 28.51 -9.16 32.23
C ALA A 266 27.91 -7.73 32.28
N ARG A 267 28.06 -7.02 33.40
CA ARG A 267 27.59 -5.63 33.51
C ARG A 267 28.30 -4.70 32.53
N ARG A 268 29.59 -4.90 32.32
CA ARG A 268 30.38 -4.11 31.37
C ARG A 268 29.93 -4.38 29.93
N MET A 269 29.80 -5.64 29.55
CA MET A 269 29.28 -6.04 28.24
C MET A 269 27.91 -5.40 27.97
N LEU A 270 26.97 -5.50 28.92
CA LEU A 270 25.65 -4.89 28.79
C LEU A 270 25.73 -3.35 28.69
N ALA A 271 26.61 -2.71 29.44
CA ALA A 271 26.79 -1.26 29.38
C ALA A 271 27.36 -0.83 28.01
N ASP A 272 28.40 -1.50 27.54
CA ASP A 272 29.06 -1.20 26.26
C ASP A 272 28.08 -1.44 25.09
N THR A 273 27.35 -2.57 25.08
CA THR A 273 26.27 -2.84 24.11
C THR A 273 25.18 -1.77 24.18
N SER A 274 24.72 -1.41 25.38
CA SER A 274 23.63 -0.41 25.54
C SER A 274 24.06 0.98 25.05
N VAL A 275 25.33 1.35 25.25
CA VAL A 275 25.88 2.63 24.76
C VAL A 275 25.87 2.66 23.23
N VAL A 276 26.31 1.58 22.57
CA VAL A 276 26.28 1.48 21.10
C VAL A 276 24.84 1.51 20.58
N MET A 277 23.95 0.72 21.17
CA MET A 277 22.54 0.69 20.78
C MET A 277 21.85 2.05 20.94
N LEU A 278 22.07 2.70 22.09
CA LEU A 278 21.56 4.04 22.33
C LEU A 278 22.10 5.02 21.27
N THR A 279 23.39 4.96 20.98
CA THR A 279 24.02 5.84 19.99
C THR A 279 23.41 5.65 18.60
N ILE A 280 23.14 4.42 18.17
CA ILE A 280 22.46 4.13 16.90
C ILE A 280 21.08 4.78 16.86
N VAL A 281 20.27 4.60 17.90
CA VAL A 281 18.94 5.21 18.00
C VAL A 281 19.03 6.73 17.92
N LEU A 282 19.99 7.33 18.65
CA LEU A 282 20.22 8.78 18.61
C LEU A 282 20.57 9.26 17.19
N VAL A 283 21.44 8.55 16.48
CA VAL A 283 21.85 8.92 15.12
C VAL A 283 20.67 8.87 14.14
N VAL A 284 19.83 7.85 14.22
CA VAL A 284 18.63 7.75 13.35
C VAL A 284 17.66 8.91 13.62
N LEU A 285 17.38 9.20 14.90
CA LEU A 285 16.52 10.34 15.28
C LEU A 285 17.09 11.68 14.81
N TRP A 286 18.40 11.87 14.93
CA TRP A 286 19.07 13.07 14.45
C TRP A 286 19.06 13.16 12.93
N MET A 287 19.25 12.05 12.21
CA MET A 287 19.17 12.03 10.76
C MET A 287 17.79 12.48 10.29
N ASN A 288 16.72 11.90 10.85
CA ASN A 288 15.35 12.27 10.50
C ASN A 288 15.05 13.73 10.88
N GLY A 289 15.40 14.17 12.09
CA GLY A 289 15.15 15.55 12.52
C GLY A 289 15.93 16.59 11.73
N VAL A 290 17.18 16.28 11.33
CA VAL A 290 17.95 17.15 10.43
C VAL A 290 17.37 17.11 9.01
N GLY A 291 16.92 15.96 8.53
CA GLY A 291 16.20 15.82 7.26
C GLY A 291 14.98 16.74 7.19
N ALA A 292 14.16 16.75 8.25
CA ALA A 292 12.98 17.61 8.36
C ALA A 292 13.36 19.10 8.34
N LEU A 293 14.45 19.49 9.01
CA LEU A 293 14.95 20.87 8.94
C LEU A 293 15.41 21.25 7.53
N LEU A 294 16.10 20.34 6.85
CA LEU A 294 16.60 20.59 5.50
C LEU A 294 15.46 20.65 4.47
N GLN A 295 14.40 19.86 4.65
CA GLN A 295 13.16 19.97 3.87
C GLN A 295 12.53 21.35 4.06
N ARG A 296 12.39 21.80 5.31
CA ARG A 296 11.79 23.10 5.62
C ARG A 296 12.56 24.29 5.05
N VAL A 297 13.88 24.16 4.87
CA VAL A 297 14.73 25.19 4.25
C VAL A 297 14.79 25.04 2.72
N GLY A 298 14.11 24.05 2.15
CA GLY A 298 14.04 23.80 0.71
C GLY A 298 15.32 23.20 0.12
N VAL A 299 16.17 22.60 0.95
CA VAL A 299 17.43 21.95 0.51
C VAL A 299 17.19 20.48 0.15
N LEU A 300 16.24 19.83 0.82
CA LEU A 300 15.82 18.45 0.58
C LEU A 300 14.35 18.45 0.12
N GLY A 301 14.01 17.60 -0.84
CA GLY A 301 12.62 17.27 -1.14
C GLY A 301 12.06 16.22 -0.16
N PRO A 302 10.81 15.77 -0.38
CA PRO A 302 10.24 14.63 0.33
C PRO A 302 11.18 13.42 0.28
N LEU A 303 11.23 12.63 1.36
CA LEU A 303 12.03 11.40 1.36
C LEU A 303 11.40 10.38 0.43
N THR A 304 12.21 9.86 -0.49
CA THR A 304 11.80 8.83 -1.44
C THR A 304 12.02 7.44 -0.87
N GLU A 305 11.43 6.42 -1.48
CA GLU A 305 11.67 5.01 -1.11
C GLU A 305 13.17 4.66 -1.13
N VAL A 306 13.92 5.18 -2.10
CA VAL A 306 15.38 4.99 -2.16
C VAL A 306 16.09 5.61 -0.95
N ALA A 307 15.62 6.74 -0.44
CA ALA A 307 16.20 7.39 0.72
C ALA A 307 15.97 6.60 2.03
N GLN A 308 15.00 5.68 2.07
CA GLN A 308 14.74 4.82 3.22
C GLN A 308 15.87 3.80 3.47
N ILE A 309 16.80 3.62 2.53
CA ILE A 309 18.03 2.82 2.76
C ILE A 309 19.01 3.52 3.71
N VAL A 310 18.94 4.84 3.86
CA VAL A 310 19.94 5.62 4.61
C VAL A 310 19.97 5.25 6.10
N PRO A 311 18.83 5.13 6.81
CA PRO A 311 18.80 4.58 8.16
C PRO A 311 19.51 3.22 8.29
N ILE A 312 19.33 2.32 7.33
CA ILE A 312 19.95 0.98 7.35
C ILE A 312 21.48 1.10 7.27
N LEU A 313 21.98 1.96 6.38
CA LEU A 313 23.42 2.24 6.27
C LEU A 313 23.97 2.89 7.54
N LEU A 314 23.21 3.80 8.17
CA LEU A 314 23.60 4.46 9.41
C LEU A 314 23.65 3.49 10.60
N VAL A 315 22.75 2.51 10.66
CA VAL A 315 22.82 1.45 11.67
C VAL A 315 24.12 0.66 11.52
N GLY A 316 24.45 0.21 10.30
CA GLY A 316 25.68 -0.52 10.03
C GLY A 316 26.95 0.27 10.40
N LEU A 317 27.01 1.54 9.99
CA LEU A 317 28.11 2.44 10.32
C LEU A 317 28.16 2.79 11.82
N GLY A 318 27.00 2.94 12.47
CA GLY A 318 26.90 3.18 13.90
C GLY A 318 27.41 2.02 14.74
N VAL A 319 27.12 0.78 14.33
CA VAL A 319 27.72 -0.43 14.91
C VAL A 319 29.23 -0.42 14.72
N ASP A 320 29.72 -0.14 13.51
CA ASP A 320 31.16 -0.11 13.21
C ASP A 320 31.91 0.91 14.08
N TYR A 321 31.45 2.15 14.14
CA TYR A 321 32.05 3.18 14.99
C TYR A 321 31.95 2.85 16.49
N GLY A 322 30.85 2.23 16.92
CA GLY A 322 30.66 1.80 18.30
C GLY A 322 31.65 0.73 18.75
N ILE A 323 32.07 -0.16 17.84
CA ILE A 323 33.06 -1.21 18.12
C ILE A 323 34.49 -0.65 18.13
N HIS A 324 34.78 0.36 17.29
CA HIS A 324 36.13 0.89 17.08
C HIS A 324 36.55 2.01 18.07
N LEU A 325 35.61 2.58 18.84
CA LEU A 325 35.84 3.60 19.86
C LEU A 325 36.09 3.00 21.24
#